data_AF-A0A946NN70-F1
#
_entry.id   AF-A0A946NN70-F1
#
_cell.length_a   1.000
_cell.length_b   1.000
_cell.length_c   1.000
_cell.angle_alpha   90.00
_cell.angle_beta   90.00
_cell.angle_gamma   90.00
#
_symmetry.space_group_name_H-M   'P 1'
#
loop_
_entity.id
_entity.type
_entity.pdbx_description
1 polymer ?
#
loop_
_entity_poly.entity_id
_entity_poly.type
_entity_poly.pdbx_seq_one_letter_code
_entity_poly.pdbx_strand_id
1 'polypeptide(L)' 'YEDEPNPSIKILMNSNISLTPHIGAATNEAQDRIGVELADKINDIIG' A
#
# COMPACT_ATOMS: atom_id res chain seq x y z
N TYR A 1 0.24 5.30 -9.26
CA TYR A 1 1.41 4.49 -8.89
C TYR A 1 2.74 5.07 -9.36
N GLU A 2 3.03 5.16 -10.66
CA GLU A 2 4.36 5.64 -11.16
C GLU A 2 4.82 6.99 -10.58
N ASP A 3 3.89 7.92 -10.31
CA ASP A 3 4.19 9.24 -9.71
C ASP A 3 3.58 9.42 -8.31
N GLU A 4 3.33 8.35 -7.56
CA GLU A 4 2.83 8.52 -6.18
C GLU A 4 3.84 9.21 -5.27
N PRO A 5 3.41 10.14 -4.39
CA PRO A 5 2.01 10.46 -4.05
C PRO A 5 1.34 11.55 -4.93
N ASN A 6 2.01 12.04 -5.98
CA ASN A 6 1.57 13.18 -6.82
C ASN A 6 1.21 12.76 -8.26
N PRO A 7 0.08 12.04 -8.46
CA PRO A 7 -0.32 11.60 -9.79
C PRO A 7 -0.62 12.79 -10.74
N SER A 8 -0.44 12.57 -12.04
CA SER A 8 -0.77 13.56 -13.07
C SER A 8 -2.22 14.04 -12.99
N ILE A 9 -2.44 15.36 -13.08
CA ILE A 9 -3.77 16.00 -13.06
C ILE A 9 -4.69 15.45 -14.15
N LYS A 10 -4.13 15.13 -15.33
CA LYS A 10 -4.90 14.57 -16.45
C LYS A 10 -5.55 13.22 -16.08
N ILE A 11 -4.87 12.43 -15.25
CA ILE A 11 -5.37 11.13 -14.78
C ILE A 11 -6.40 11.35 -13.67
N LEU A 12 -6.15 12.27 -12.73
CA LEU A 12 -7.09 12.63 -11.66
C LEU A 12 -8.44 13.16 -12.17
N MET A 13 -8.45 13.84 -13.31
CA MET A 13 -9.67 14.43 -13.90
C MET A 13 -10.41 13.50 -14.87
N ASN A 14 -9.96 12.25 -15.06
CA ASN A 14 -10.60 11.34 -16.01
C ASN A 14 -11.86 10.68 -15.41
N SER A 15 -13.04 10.99 -15.96
CA SER A 15 -14.34 10.49 -15.47
C SER A 15 -14.54 8.97 -15.61
N ASN A 16 -13.76 8.31 -16.47
CA ASN A 16 -13.88 6.87 -16.72
C ASN A 16 -12.93 6.04 -15.85
N ILE A 17 -12.20 6.68 -14.92
CA ILE A 17 -11.22 6.01 -14.06
C ILE A 17 -11.58 6.31 -12.61
N SER A 18 -11.74 5.27 -11.80
CA SER A 18 -11.80 5.39 -10.35
C SER A 18 -10.40 5.22 -9.77
N LEU A 19 -9.94 6.20 -9.00
CA LEU A 19 -8.62 6.21 -8.38
C LEU A 19 -8.78 6.31 -6.87
N THR A 20 -7.97 5.54 -6.15
CA THR A 20 -7.79 5.69 -4.71
C THR A 20 -6.31 5.97 -4.46
N PRO A 21 -5.94 6.65 -3.36
CA PRO A 21 -4.58 6.56 -2.84
C PRO A 21 -4.23 5.08 -2.60
N HIS A 22 -2.95 4.75 -2.43
CA HIS A 22 -2.52 3.37 -2.22
C HIS A 22 -2.95 2.83 -0.83
N ILE A 23 -4.23 2.47 -0.73
CA ILE A 23 -4.91 2.03 0.50
C ILE A 23 -5.22 0.53 0.51
N GLY A 24 -4.76 -0.22 -0.50
CA GLY A 24 -5.15 -1.63 -0.70
C GLY A 24 -4.83 -2.55 0.48
N ALA A 25 -3.72 -2.29 1.19
CA ALA A 25 -3.32 -3.02 2.39
C ALA A 25 -3.43 -2.19 3.67
N ALA A 26 -4.13 -1.05 3.63
CA ALA A 26 -4.15 -0.06 4.72
C ALA A 26 -5.20 -0.36 5.80
N THR A 27 -5.86 -1.52 5.79
CA THR A 27 -6.75 -1.90 6.90
C THR A 27 -5.93 -2.33 8.12
N ASN A 28 -6.47 -2.13 9.32
CA ASN A 28 -5.78 -2.51 10.55
C ASN A 28 -5.46 -4.02 10.56
N GLU A 29 -6.41 -4.85 10.16
CA GLU A 29 -6.26 -6.31 10.12
C GLU A 29 -5.21 -6.78 9.08
N ALA A 30 -5.03 -6.02 8.00
CA ALA A 30 -3.99 -6.29 7.03
C ALA A 30 -2.61 -5.89 7.58
N GLN A 31 -2.51 -4.70 8.18
CA GLN A 31 -1.27 -4.22 8.81
C GLN A 31 -0.82 -5.11 9.97
N ASP A 32 -1.74 -5.58 10.82
CA ASP A 32 -1.43 -6.49 11.93
C ASP A 32 -0.82 -7.80 11.43
N ARG A 33 -1.40 -8.41 10.39
CA ARG A 33 -0.87 -9.64 9.77
C ARG A 33 0.50 -9.42 9.12
N ILE A 34 0.66 -8.30 8.40
CA ILE A 34 1.95 -7.93 7.79
C ILE A 34 3.01 -7.72 8.88
N GLY A 35 2.65 -7.10 9.99
CA GLY A 35 3.55 -6.86 11.12
C GLY A 35 4.05 -8.15 11.76
N VAL A 36 3.16 -9.12 12.00
CA VAL A 36 3.54 -10.45 12.53
C VAL A 36 4.44 -11.18 11.54
N GLU A 37 4.05 -11.25 10.26
CA GLU A 37 4.86 -11.93 9.23
C GLU A 37 6.25 -11.30 9.08
N LEU A 38 6.35 -9.96 9.19
CA LEU A 38 7.63 -9.26 9.16
C LEU A 38 8.49 -9.58 10.38
N ALA A 39 7.89 -9.61 11.58
CA ALA A 39 8.60 -9.95 12.81
C ALA A 39 9.15 -11.38 12.77
N ASP A 40 8.35 -12.34 12.30
CA ASP A 40 8.75 -13.74 12.13
C ASP A 40 9.92 -13.85 11.14
N LYS A 41 9.84 -13.18 9.98
CA LYS A 41 10.94 -13.16 8.99
C LYS A 41 12.23 -12.56 9.55
N ILE A 42 12.13 -11.50 10.35
CA ILE A 42 13.30 -10.92 11.02
C ILE A 42 13.89 -11.97 11.96
N ASN A 43 13.08 -12.56 12.83
CA ASN A 43 13.53 -13.57 13.78
C ASN A 43 14.21 -14.76 13.09
N ASP A 44 13.70 -15.23 11.95
CA ASP A 44 14.32 -16.32 11.19
C ASP A 44 15.70 -15.97 10.61
N ILE A 45 15.98 -14.68 10.36
CA ILE A 45 17.27 -14.22 9.82
C ILE A 45 18.30 -13.98 10.92
N ILE A 46 17.86 -13.48 12.08
CA ILE A 46 18.77 -13.08 13.19
C ILE A 46 18.82 -14.06 14.37
N GLY A 47 17.88 -15.00 14.45
CA GLY A 47 17.74 -15.99 15.53
C GLY A 47 18.50 -17.28 15.31
#